data_AF-A0A2V5ZW12-F1
#
_entry.id   AF-A0A2V5ZW12-F1
#
_cell.length_a   1.000
_cell.length_b   1.000
_cell.length_c   1.000
_cell.angle_alpha   90.00
_cell.angle_beta   90.00
_cell.angle_gamma   90.00
#
_symmetry.space_group_name_H-M   'P 1'
#
loop_
_entity.id
_entity.type
_entity.pdbx_description
1 polymer ?
#
loop_
_entity_poly.entity_id
_entity_poly.type
_entity_poly.pdbx_seq_one_letter_code
_entity_poly.pdbx_strand_id
1 'polypeptide(L)' 'RGRIYNFRIGLQADWSRVFAEAVRLDKALEIDCYPDRQDLNVELLKIARDHGTRISLGTDAHHAWQL' A
#
# COMPACT_ATOMS: atom_id res chain seq x y z
N ARG A 1 -2.25 -3.82 -2.70
CA ARG A 1 -3.00 -4.09 -3.95
C ARG A 1 -2.41 -3.15 -5.00
N GLY A 2 -3.13 -2.76 -6.04
CA GLY A 2 -2.68 -1.78 -7.05
C GLY A 2 -3.85 -1.29 -7.91
N ARG A 3 -5.07 -1.31 -7.35
CA ARG A 3 -6.30 -1.03 -8.08
C ARG A 3 -6.50 0.47 -8.30
N ILE A 4 -7.40 0.81 -9.22
CA ILE A 4 -8.02 2.14 -9.30
C ILE A 4 -9.53 1.91 -9.33
N TYR A 5 -10.27 2.56 -8.44
CA TYR A 5 -11.73 2.40 -8.36
C TYR A 5 -12.37 2.59 -9.74
N ASN A 6 -13.23 1.66 -10.18
CA ASN A 6 -13.87 1.64 -11.50
C ASN A 6 -12.97 1.55 -12.76
N PHE A 7 -11.64 1.63 -12.65
CA PHE A 7 -10.76 1.70 -13.83
C PHE A 7 -9.75 0.56 -13.95
N ARG A 8 -9.22 0.05 -12.83
CA ARG A 8 -8.15 -0.95 -12.84
C ARG A 8 -8.33 -1.98 -11.76
N ILE A 9 -8.34 -3.26 -12.14
CA ILE A 9 -8.34 -4.38 -11.20
C ILE A 9 -7.05 -4.38 -10.37
N GLY A 10 -7.15 -4.86 -9.13
CA GLY A 10 -5.99 -4.99 -8.25
C GLY A 10 -5.01 -6.07 -8.70
N LEU A 11 -3.77 -5.93 -8.26
CA LEU A 11 -2.74 -6.95 -8.44
C LEU A 11 -3.00 -8.17 -7.53
N GLN A 12 -2.78 -9.36 -8.07
CA GLN A 12 -2.68 -10.59 -7.30
C GLN A 12 -1.20 -10.90 -7.04
N ALA A 13 -0.84 -11.03 -5.77
CA ALA A 13 0.53 -11.32 -5.35
C ALA A 13 0.52 -12.14 -4.06
N ASP A 14 1.62 -12.83 -3.80
CA ASP A 14 1.91 -13.35 -2.47
C ASP A 14 2.35 -12.20 -1.56
N TRP A 15 1.36 -11.54 -0.96
CA TRP A 15 1.60 -10.37 -0.12
C TRP A 15 2.43 -10.69 1.11
N SER A 16 2.31 -11.91 1.67
CA SER A 16 3.12 -12.33 2.82
C SER A 16 4.61 -12.33 2.45
N ARG A 17 4.95 -12.91 1.30
CA ARG A 17 6.33 -12.90 0.78
C ARG A 17 6.81 -11.48 0.47
N VAL A 18 5.96 -10.63 -0.10
CA VAL A 18 6.32 -9.23 -0.39
C VAL A 18 6.65 -8.45 0.88
N PHE A 19 5.84 -8.57 1.93
CA PHE A 19 6.07 -7.90 3.21
C PHE A 19 7.35 -8.41 3.90
N ALA A 20 7.55 -9.74 3.93
CA ALA A 20 8.77 -10.32 4.49
C ALA A 20 10.04 -9.80 3.80
N GLU A 21 10.00 -9.71 2.47
CA GLU A 21 11.12 -9.20 1.67
C GLU A 21 11.36 -7.70 1.90
N ALA A 22 10.28 -6.92 2.04
CA ALA A 22 10.39 -5.50 2.37
C ALA A 22 11.09 -5.29 3.71
N VAL A 23 10.73 -6.05 4.74
CA VAL A 23 11.40 -6.01 6.05
C VAL A 23 12.87 -6.41 5.93
N ARG A 24 13.17 -7.50 5.21
CA ARG A 24 14.55 -7.96 4.98
C ARG A 24 15.43 -6.90 4.32
N LEU A 25 14.85 -6.10 3.42
CA LEU A 25 15.53 -5.04 2.67
C LEU A 25 15.48 -3.67 3.35
N ASP A 26 14.95 -3.58 4.58
CA ASP A 26 14.68 -2.34 5.29
C ASP A 26 13.85 -1.32 4.47
N LYS A 27 12.78 -1.79 3.82
CA LYS A 27 11.87 -0.97 3.02
C LYS A 27 10.51 -0.81 3.70
N ALA A 28 9.97 0.40 3.61
CA ALA A 28 8.58 0.68 3.96
C ALA A 28 7.68 0.41 2.76
N LEU A 29 6.41 0.07 3.02
CA LEU A 29 5.36 0.05 2.01
C LEU A 29 4.40 1.24 2.22
N GLU A 30 3.90 1.79 1.13
CA GLU A 30 3.04 2.97 1.13
C GLU A 30 1.56 2.62 1.33
N ILE A 31 0.85 3.46 2.09
CA ILE A 31 -0.57 3.68 1.94
C ILE A 31 -0.75 4.98 1.14
N ASP A 32 -1.15 4.82 -0.10
CA ASP A 32 -1.59 5.84 -1.02
C ASP A 32 -3.04 6.20 -0.67
N CYS A 33 -3.17 7.37 -0.05
CA CYS A 33 -4.40 7.95 0.48
C CYS A 33 -5.24 8.65 -0.61
N TYR A 34 -4.83 8.63 -1.88
CA TYR A 34 -5.64 9.21 -2.95
C TYR A 34 -7.02 8.54 -2.99
N PRO A 35 -8.14 9.29 -3.11
CA PRO A 35 -9.49 8.75 -2.92
C PRO A 35 -9.83 7.54 -3.80
N ASP A 36 -9.36 7.50 -5.05
CA ASP A 36 -9.63 6.37 -5.95
C ASP A 36 -8.67 5.18 -5.72
N ARG A 37 -7.57 5.42 -5.00
CA ARG A 37 -6.50 4.45 -4.73
C ARG A 37 -6.74 3.75 -3.41
N GLN A 38 -6.69 4.46 -2.28
CA GLN A 38 -6.87 3.98 -0.88
C GLN A 38 -6.02 2.73 -0.54
N ASP A 39 -4.83 2.60 -1.10
CA ASP A 39 -4.06 1.34 -1.18
C ASP A 39 -2.77 1.44 -0.37
N LEU A 40 -2.48 0.60 0.62
CA LEU A 40 -3.03 -0.72 0.94
C LEU A 40 -4.42 -0.73 1.61
N ASN A 41 -5.19 -1.82 1.43
CA ASN A 41 -6.41 -2.07 2.24
C ASN A 41 -6.06 -2.57 3.63
N VAL A 42 -7.02 -2.44 4.53
CA VAL A 42 -6.97 -2.91 5.91
C VAL A 42 -6.58 -4.39 6.03
N GLU A 43 -7.06 -5.26 5.14
CA GLU A 43 -6.69 -6.69 5.19
C GLU A 43 -5.19 -6.89 4.95
N LEU A 44 -4.61 -6.19 3.98
CA LEU A 44 -3.17 -6.25 3.71
C LEU A 44 -2.36 -5.60 4.83
N LEU A 45 -2.88 -4.55 5.47
CA LEU A 45 -2.22 -3.91 6.62
C LEU A 45 -2.11 -4.83 7.84
N LYS A 46 -3.06 -5.74 8.04
CA LYS A 46 -2.95 -6.78 9.08
C LYS A 46 -1.76 -7.70 8.80
N ILE A 47 -1.61 -8.16 7.56
CA ILE A 47 -0.47 -8.99 7.15
C ILE A 47 0.84 -8.21 7.29
N ALA A 48 0.87 -6.95 6.84
CA ALA A 48 2.05 -6.08 6.95
C ALA A 48 2.51 -5.93 8.41
N ARG A 49 1.57 -5.73 9.33
CA ARG A 49 1.81 -5.66 10.78
C ARG A 49 2.38 -6.95 11.32
N ASP A 50 1.83 -8.10 10.93
CA ASP A 50 2.29 -9.41 11.42
C ASP A 50 3.75 -9.70 11.01
N HIS A 51 4.21 -9.15 9.88
CA HIS A 51 5.63 -9.17 9.46
C HIS A 51 6.51 -8.07 10.06
N GLY A 52 5.92 -7.06 10.71
CA GLY A 52 6.67 -5.90 11.22
C GLY A 52 7.09 -4.89 10.14
N THR A 53 6.37 -4.84 9.00
CA THR A 53 6.69 -3.93 7.90
C THR A 53 6.41 -2.47 8.29
N ARG A 54 7.37 -1.56 8.00
CA ARG A 54 7.15 -0.12 8.17
C ARG A 54 6.15 0.40 7.13
N ILE A 55 5.30 1.33 7.54
CA ILE A 55 4.30 1.95 6.67
C ILE A 55 4.64 3.43 6.43
N SER A 56 4.56 3.85 5.17
CA SER A 56 4.59 5.26 4.76
C SER A 56 3.19 5.71 4.38
N LEU A 57 2.82 6.96 4.67
CA LEU A 57 1.55 7.56 4.23
C LEU A 57 1.85 8.61 3.16
N GLY A 58 1.14 8.55 2.05
CA GLY A 58 1.27 9.51 0.94
C GLY A 58 -0.08 9.86 0.35
N THR A 59 -0.29 11.12 -0.02
CA THR A 59 -1.58 11.56 -0.62
C THR A 59 -1.64 11.38 -2.14
N ASP A 60 -0.51 11.06 -2.78
CA ASP A 60 -0.34 11.05 -4.24
C ASP A 60 -0.78 12.38 -4.88
N ALA A 61 -0.50 13.51 -4.19
CA ALA A 61 -0.95 14.83 -4.60
C ALA A 61 -0.30 15.29 -5.92
N HIS A 62 -1.16 15.70 -6.86
CA HIS A 62 -0.79 16.37 -8.10
C HIS A 62 -1.23 17.85 -8.11
N HIS A 63 -2.01 18.26 -7.09
CA HIS A 63 -2.43 19.62 -6.83
C HIS A 63 -2.39 19.93 -5.32
N ALA A 64 -2.21 21.20 -4.96
CA ALA A 64 -2.05 21.62 -3.56
C ALA A 64 -3.24 21.27 -2.64
N TRP A 65 -4.46 21.17 -3.18
CA TRP A 65 -5.65 20.79 -2.39
C TRP A 65 -5.69 19.31 -2.00
N GLN A 66 -4.76 18.51 -2.53
CA GLN A 66 -4.61 17.08 -2.24
C GLN A 66 -3.52 16.80 -1.18
N LEU A 67 -2.88 17.84 -0.62
CA LEU A 67 -1.89 17.71 0.45
C LEU A 67 -2.54 17.44 1.81
#